data_AF-A0A5J4UNC7-F1
#
_entry.id   AF-A0A5J4UNC7-F1
#
_cell.length_a   1.000
_cell.length_b   1.000
_cell.length_c   1.000
_cell.angle_alpha   90.00
_cell.angle_beta   90.00
_cell.angle_gamma   90.00
#
_symmetry.space_group_name_H-M   'P 1'
#
loop_
_entity.id
_entity.type
_entity.pdbx_description
1 polymer ?
#
loop_
_entity_poly.entity_id
_entity_poly.type
_entity_poly.pdbx_seq_one_letter_code
_entity_poly.pdbx_strand_id
1 'polypeptide(L)'
;MDDDSLCVIDIDIYKDKSIEESDKIMYTLNDTLPPNVGLVKTAHGSLHIYCNRNLYRLPSNRNVKVAVTDSFDIDVFAQMNKYKIENGQDTKETVWNRVLAPNTSI
;
A
#
# COMPACT_ATOMS: atom_id res chain seq x y z
N MET A 1 -19.24 -10.03 -4.71
CA MET A 1 -17.87 -10.50 -4.41
C MET A 1 -16.97 -9.80 -5.41
N ASP A 2 -15.93 -9.08 -4.93
CA ASP A 2 -14.66 -8.76 -5.62
C ASP A 2 -14.02 -7.40 -5.23
N ASP A 3 -14.65 -6.59 -4.37
CA ASP A 3 -14.07 -5.30 -3.92
C ASP A 3 -13.01 -5.44 -2.80
N ASP A 4 -12.92 -6.58 -2.12
CA ASP A 4 -12.16 -6.72 -0.86
C ASP A 4 -10.70 -7.19 -1.04
N SER A 5 -10.19 -7.19 -2.26
CA SER A 5 -8.85 -7.68 -2.56
C SER A 5 -7.80 -6.58 -2.74
N LEU A 6 -8.08 -5.30 -2.49
CA LEU A 6 -7.05 -4.26 -2.61
C LEU A 6 -5.99 -4.38 -1.50
N CYS A 7 -4.72 -4.23 -1.89
CA CYS A 7 -3.57 -4.13 -1.00
C CYS A 7 -2.80 -2.85 -1.32
N VAL A 8 -2.20 -2.27 -0.28
CA VAL A 8 -1.22 -1.20 -0.42
C VAL A 8 0.14 -1.76 -0.11
N ILE A 9 1.07 -1.62 -1.04
CA ILE A 9 2.49 -1.89 -0.83
C ILE A 9 3.17 -0.55 -0.67
N ASP A 10 3.89 -0.38 0.42
CA ASP A 10 4.68 0.81 0.70
C ASP A 10 6.15 0.49 0.46
N ILE A 11 6.80 1.31 -0.36
CA ILE A 11 8.22 1.18 -0.68
C ILE A 11 8.93 2.37 -0.07
N ASP A 12 9.58 2.12 1.05
CA ASP A 12 10.33 3.11 1.80
C ASP A 12 11.77 3.20 1.29
N ILE A 13 12.02 4.21 0.47
CA ILE A 13 13.38 4.51 -0.01
C ILE A 13 14.19 5.15 1.11
N TYR A 14 15.40 4.65 1.34
CA TYR A 14 16.24 5.16 2.41
C TYR A 14 16.66 6.62 2.16
N LYS A 15 16.63 7.42 3.22
CA LYS A 15 16.89 8.87 3.17
C LYS A 15 18.34 9.22 2.85
N ASP A 16 19.26 8.27 2.99
CA ASP A 16 20.67 8.42 2.66
C ASP A 16 20.95 8.21 1.16
N LYS A 17 19.95 7.79 0.37
CA LYS A 17 20.08 7.69 -1.08
C LYS A 17 20.08 9.05 -1.74
N SER A 18 20.88 9.17 -2.79
CA SER A 18 20.85 10.34 -3.66
C SER A 18 19.51 10.43 -4.40
N ILE A 19 19.21 11.64 -4.88
CA ILE A 19 18.03 11.90 -5.72
C ILE A 19 18.08 11.02 -6.98
N GLU A 20 19.26 10.88 -7.60
CA GLU A 20 19.44 10.06 -8.80
C GLU A 20 19.19 8.57 -8.55
N GLU A 21 19.67 8.01 -7.43
CA GLU A 21 19.37 6.64 -7.04
C GLU A 21 17.88 6.44 -6.76
N SER A 22 17.26 7.39 -6.07
CA SER A 22 15.82 7.36 -5.76
C SER A 22 14.97 7.40 -7.03
N ASP A 23 15.31 8.28 -7.97
CA ASP A 23 14.63 8.39 -9.27
C ASP A 23 14.82 7.13 -10.10
N LYS A 24 16.02 6.52 -10.07
CA LYS A 24 16.27 5.25 -10.76
C LYS A 24 15.44 4.10 -10.18
N ILE A 25 15.30 4.02 -8.86
CA ILE A 25 14.43 3.04 -8.19
C ILE A 25 12.98 3.24 -8.63
N MET A 26 12.46 4.48 -8.57
CA MET A 26 11.10 4.81 -8.99
C MET A 26 10.86 4.47 -10.47
N TYR A 27 11.79 4.82 -11.36
CA TYR A 27 11.69 4.50 -12.79
C TYR A 27 11.65 2.99 -13.04
N THR A 28 12.55 2.24 -12.39
CA THR A 28 12.61 0.77 -12.51
C THR A 28 11.31 0.12 -12.04
N LEU A 29 10.74 0.59 -10.93
CA LEU A 29 9.45 0.09 -10.42
C LEU A 29 8.31 0.42 -11.39
N ASN A 30 8.26 1.64 -11.92
CA ASN A 30 7.25 2.05 -12.88
C ASN A 30 7.31 1.26 -14.20
N ASP A 31 8.51 0.90 -14.65
CA ASP A 31 8.71 0.13 -15.89
C ASP A 31 8.40 -1.37 -15.72
N THR A 32 8.64 -1.92 -14.52
CA THR A 32 8.44 -3.35 -14.25
C THR A 32 7.03 -3.71 -13.79
N LEU A 33 6.29 -2.74 -13.21
CA LEU A 33 4.96 -2.99 -12.69
C LEU A 33 3.90 -3.03 -13.81
N PRO A 34 2.86 -3.89 -13.68
CA PRO A 34 1.77 -3.94 -14.64
C PRO A 34 1.03 -2.59 -14.79
N PRO A 35 0.52 -2.24 -15.98
CA PRO A 35 -0.14 -0.94 -16.20
C PRO A 35 -1.45 -0.75 -15.40
N ASN A 36 -1.98 -1.81 -14.80
CA ASN A 36 -3.20 -1.81 -14.01
C ASN A 36 -2.97 -1.69 -12.49
N VAL A 37 -1.76 -1.33 -12.04
CA VAL A 37 -1.51 -0.95 -10.64
C VAL A 37 -1.58 0.56 -10.46
N GLY A 38 -2.15 1.00 -9.34
CA GLY A 38 -2.13 2.42 -8.97
C GLY A 38 -0.80 2.77 -8.33
N LEU A 39 -0.07 3.74 -8.87
CA LEU A 39 1.21 4.21 -8.33
C LEU A 39 1.05 5.63 -7.78
N VAL A 40 1.46 5.85 -6.54
CA VAL A 40 1.37 7.17 -5.88
C VAL A 40 2.68 7.47 -5.17
N LYS A 41 3.35 8.55 -5.58
CA LYS A 41 4.51 9.08 -4.85
C LYS A 41 4.03 9.74 -3.55
N THR A 42 4.64 9.38 -2.44
CA THR A 42 4.32 9.94 -1.12
C THR A 42 5.04 11.28 -0.90
N ALA A 43 4.60 12.02 0.11
CA ALA A 43 5.23 13.29 0.50
C ALA A 43 6.70 13.12 0.93
N HIS A 44 7.10 11.92 1.37
CA HIS A 44 8.46 11.63 1.81
C HIS A 44 9.37 11.07 0.72
N GLY A 45 8.89 10.94 -0.52
CA GLY A 45 9.67 10.38 -1.62
C GLY A 45 9.58 8.85 -1.75
N SER A 46 8.98 8.15 -0.77
CA SER A 46 8.56 6.75 -0.85
C SER A 46 7.45 6.55 -1.89
N LEU A 47 7.11 5.30 -2.21
CA LEU A 47 6.10 4.95 -3.22
C LEU A 47 5.01 4.04 -2.63
N HIS A 48 3.75 4.43 -2.79
CA HIS A 48 2.61 3.54 -2.55
C HIS A 48 2.17 2.88 -3.86
N ILE A 49 1.98 1.57 -3.81
CA ILE A 49 1.44 0.76 -4.90
C ILE A 49 0.12 0.16 -4.45
N TYR A 50 -0.94 0.47 -5.18
CA TYR A 50 -2.28 -0.05 -5.00
C TYR A 50 -2.50 -1.19 -5.99
N CYS A 51 -2.59 -2.41 -5.48
CA CYS A 51 -2.71 -3.61 -6.32
C CYS A 51 -3.80 -4.55 -5.81
N ASN A 52 -4.47 -5.23 -6.75
CA ASN A 52 -5.40 -6.31 -6.43
C ASN A 52 -4.60 -7.55 -5.98
N ARG A 53 -4.93 -8.10 -4.80
CA ARG A 53 -4.35 -9.32 -4.24
C ARG A 53 -4.71 -10.57 -5.03
N ASN A 54 -5.70 -10.51 -5.93
CA ASN A 54 -6.22 -11.66 -6.68
C ASN A 54 -6.49 -12.86 -5.76
N LEU A 55 -7.18 -12.61 -4.64
CA LEU A 55 -7.49 -13.57 -3.58
C LEU A 55 -6.29 -14.13 -2.80
N TYR A 56 -5.08 -13.62 -3.03
CA TYR A 56 -3.90 -13.97 -2.23
C TYR A 56 -4.12 -13.57 -0.77
N ARG A 57 -4.04 -14.55 0.12
CA ARG A 57 -4.19 -14.35 1.56
C ARG A 57 -2.85 -13.95 2.14
N LEU A 58 -2.80 -12.74 2.71
CA LEU A 58 -1.67 -12.29 3.49
C LEU A 58 -1.76 -12.86 4.92
N PRO A 59 -0.64 -13.27 5.53
CA PRO A 59 -0.63 -13.88 6.86
C PRO A 59 -1.01 -12.88 7.96
N SER A 60 -0.86 -11.58 7.69
CA SER A 60 -1.27 -10.47 8.56
C SER A 60 -1.83 -9.32 7.72
N ASN A 61 -2.67 -8.48 8.34
CA ASN A 61 -3.15 -7.23 7.75
C ASN A 61 -2.07 -6.16 7.60
N ARG A 62 -0.97 -6.34 8.33
CA ARG A 62 0.22 -5.50 8.26
C ARG A 62 1.43 -6.42 8.29
N ASN A 63 2.16 -6.44 7.18
CA ASN A 63 3.42 -7.16 7.05
C ASN A 63 4.51 -6.11 6.85
N VAL A 64 5.37 -5.95 7.84
CA VAL A 64 6.45 -4.94 7.82
C VAL A 64 7.74 -5.63 7.39
N LYS A 65 8.56 -4.94 6.59
CA LYS A 65 9.83 -5.40 6.04
C LYS A 65 9.71 -6.79 5.40
N VAL A 66 8.70 -6.95 4.55
CA VAL A 66 8.48 -8.17 3.78
C VAL A 66 9.68 -8.46 2.88
N ALA A 67 10.30 -7.40 2.35
CA ALA A 67 11.62 -7.45 1.76
C ALA A 67 12.43 -6.23 2.21
N VAL A 68 13.73 -6.44 2.37
CA VAL A 68 14.71 -5.42 2.73
C VAL A 68 15.78 -5.46 1.67
N THR A 69 16.14 -4.30 1.14
CA THR A 69 17.27 -4.15 0.20
C THR A 69 18.29 -3.17 0.78
N ASP A 70 19.39 -2.98 0.06
CA ASP A 70 20.39 -1.96 0.41
C ASP A 70 19.88 -0.52 0.20
N SER A 71 18.71 -0.36 -0.44
CA SER A 71 18.21 0.96 -0.86
C SER A 71 16.79 1.29 -0.46
N PHE A 72 15.98 0.29 -0.16
CA PHE A 72 14.59 0.47 0.22
C PHE A 72 14.06 -0.76 0.95
N ASP A 73 13.03 -0.53 1.77
CA ASP A 73 12.22 -1.56 2.40
C ASP A 73 10.88 -1.72 1.67
N ILE A 74 10.27 -2.91 1.76
CA ILE A 74 8.92 -3.18 1.28
C ILE A 74 8.02 -3.59 2.44
N ASP A 75 7.01 -2.77 2.69
CA ASP A 75 5.91 -3.05 3.61
C ASP A 75 4.64 -3.39 2.82
N VAL A 76 3.84 -4.33 3.33
CA VAL A 76 2.60 -4.78 2.69
C VAL A 76 1.43 -4.67 3.66
N PHE A 77 0.50 -3.77 3.33
CA PHE A 77 -0.72 -3.49 4.07
C PHE A 77 -1.93 -4.13 3.36
N ALA A 78 -2.49 -5.18 3.97
CA ALA A 78 -3.35 -6.12 3.29
C ALA A 78 -4.85 -5.80 3.32
N GLN A 79 -5.31 -4.81 4.08
CA GLN A 79 -6.74 -4.76 4.38
C GLN A 79 -7.31 -3.35 4.41
N MET A 80 -8.08 -3.03 3.38
CA MET A 80 -9.25 -2.18 3.51
C MET A 80 -10.47 -3.08 3.30
N ASN A 81 -11.02 -3.65 4.37
CA ASN A 81 -12.32 -4.29 4.24
C ASN A 81 -13.35 -3.20 3.99
N LYS A 82 -14.31 -3.46 3.11
CA LYS A 82 -15.47 -2.59 2.99
C LYS A 82 -16.26 -2.52 4.29
N TYR A 83 -16.29 -3.62 5.06
CA TYR A 83 -17.08 -3.76 6.28
C TYR A 83 -16.23 -4.07 7.51
N LYS A 84 -16.66 -3.56 8.67
CA LYS A 84 -15.99 -3.83 9.95
C LYS A 84 -16.18 -5.30 10.30
N ILE A 85 -15.11 -5.96 10.76
CA ILE A 85 -15.16 -7.36 11.21
C ILE A 85 -15.28 -7.38 12.74
N GLU A 86 -16.30 -8.06 13.25
CA GLU A 86 -16.47 -8.35 14.68
C GLU A 86 -16.69 -9.86 14.87
N ASN A 87 -15.97 -10.47 15.81
CA ASN A 87 -16.04 -11.91 16.08
C ASN A 87 -15.86 -12.81 14.83
N GLY A 88 -15.06 -12.35 13.86
CA GLY A 88 -14.81 -13.08 12.62
C GLY A 88 -15.93 -13.00 11.57
N GLN A 89 -16.93 -12.14 11.78
CA GLN A 89 -18.00 -11.88 10.81
C GLN A 89 -17.99 -10.43 10.35
N ASP A 90 -18.25 -10.22 9.06
CA ASP A 90 -18.49 -8.90 8.50
C ASP A 90 -19.79 -8.32 9.08
N THR A 91 -19.71 -7.11 9.60
CA THR A 91 -20.87 -6.32 10.02
C THR A 91 -21.48 -5.58 8.83
N LYS A 92 -22.60 -4.87 9.03
CA LYS A 92 -23.14 -3.94 8.03
C LYS A 92 -22.49 -2.54 8.09
N GLU A 93 -21.58 -2.31 9.04
CA GLU A 93 -20.89 -1.03 9.19
C GLU A 93 -19.76 -0.92 8.17
N THR A 94 -19.79 0.13 7.35
CA THR A 94 -18.75 0.41 6.36
C THR A 94 -17.48 0.92 7.05
N VAL A 95 -16.30 0.36 6.74
CA VAL A 95 -15.02 0.91 7.22
C VAL A 95 -14.62 2.04 6.29
N TRP A 96 -14.79 3.27 6.76
CA TRP A 96 -14.22 4.43 6.10
C TRP A 96 -12.76 4.60 6.52
N ASN A 97 -11.84 3.93 5.83
CA ASN A 97 -10.41 4.25 5.89
C ASN A 97 -10.14 5.54 5.10
N ARG A 98 -10.78 6.64 5.50
CA ARG A 98 -10.45 7.97 4.97
C ARG A 98 -9.50 8.64 5.95
N VAL A 99 -8.27 8.92 5.51
CA VAL A 99 -7.44 9.93 6.17
C VAL A 99 -8.12 11.27 5.89
N LEU A 100 -8.99 11.71 6.81
CA LEU A 100 -9.58 13.04 6.73
C LEU A 100 -8.52 14.03 7.24
N ALA A 101 -8.12 14.97 6.39
CA ALA A 101 -7.40 16.13 6.86
C ALA A 101 -8.27 16.83 7.92
N PRO A 102 -7.68 17.35 9.02
CA PRO A 102 -8.44 18.13 9.98
C PRO A 102 -9.19 19.23 9.22
N ASN A 103 -10.51 19.32 9.46
CA ASN A 103 -11.48 20.25 8.84
C ASN A 103 -12.13 19.81 7.53
N THR A 104 -12.09 18.52 7.18
CA THR A 104 -12.93 18.01 6.09
C THR A 104 -14.35 17.74 6.63
N SER A 105 -15.31 18.59 6.29
CA SER A 105 -16.73 18.35 6.58
C SER A 105 -17.30 17.25 5.67
N ILE A 106 -18.14 16.38 6.25
CA ILE A 106 -18.81 15.27 5.57
C ILE A 106 -19.96 15.77 4.72
#